data_AF-A0A4D9C0K8-F1
#
_entry.id   AF-A0A4D9C0K8-F1
#
_cell.length_a   1.000
_cell.length_b   1.000
_cell.length_c   1.000
_cell.angle_alpha   90.00
_cell.angle_beta   90.00
_cell.angle_gamma   90.00
#
_symmetry.space_group_name_H-M   'P 1'
#
loop_
_entity.id
_entity.type
_entity.pdbx_description
1 polymer ?
#
loop_
_entity_poly.entity_id
_entity_poly.type
_entity_poly.pdbx_seq_one_letter_code
_entity_poly.pdbx_strand_id
1 'polypeptide(L)'
;MVYREMQKVLRAYGEVLRLVRRLPEDSRPYYAKFARENFVNYREVDPKDAAAVQDLLRRTYNHSLWVLSKYGVDESVAGKLKGICSA
;
A
#
# COMPACT_ATOMS: atom_id res chain seq x y z
N MET A 1 -15.27 -12.13 -9.89
CA MET A 1 -13.86 -11.70 -10.03
C MET A 1 -13.58 -10.41 -9.26
N VAL A 2 -14.38 -9.35 -9.43
CA VAL A 2 -14.29 -8.04 -8.71
C VAL A 2 -14.04 -8.14 -7.19
N TYR A 3 -14.75 -9.03 -6.49
CA TYR A 3 -14.59 -9.19 -5.04
C TYR A 3 -13.16 -9.59 -4.63
N ARG A 4 -12.45 -10.39 -5.44
CA ARG A 4 -11.06 -10.80 -5.14
C ARG A 4 -10.10 -9.62 -5.21
N GLU A 5 -10.25 -8.78 -6.22
CA GLU A 5 -9.40 -7.60 -6.44
C GLU A 5 -9.61 -6.54 -5.35
N MET A 6 -10.86 -6.28 -4.98
CA MET A 6 -11.17 -5.38 -3.85
C MET A 6 -10.58 -5.90 -2.53
N GLN A 7 -10.64 -7.22 -2.29
CA GLN A 7 -10.03 -7.82 -1.10
C GLN A 7 -8.49 -7.69 -1.11
N LYS A 8 -7.83 -7.82 -2.27
CA LYS A 8 -6.38 -7.56 -2.39
C LYS A 8 -6.06 -6.10 -2.03
N VAL A 9 -6.81 -5.14 -2.59
CA VAL A 9 -6.62 -3.70 -2.33
C VAL A 9 -6.80 -3.36 -0.84
N LEU A 10 -7.83 -3.89 -0.19
CA LEU A 10 -8.06 -3.70 1.25
C LEU A 10 -6.93 -4.30 2.10
N ARG A 11 -6.45 -5.49 1.74
CA ARG A 11 -5.31 -6.12 2.42
C ARG A 11 -4.04 -5.31 2.25
N ALA A 12 -3.76 -4.79 1.05
CA ALA A 12 -2.61 -3.94 0.79
C ALA A 12 -2.66 -2.67 1.65
N TYR A 13 -3.82 -2.00 1.72
CA TYR A 13 -4.02 -0.82 2.57
C TYR A 13 -3.77 -1.13 4.05
N GLY A 14 -4.31 -2.24 4.56
CA GLY A 14 -4.06 -2.67 5.92
C GLY A 14 -2.57 -2.91 6.22
N GLU A 15 -1.83 -3.51 5.29
CA GLU A 15 -0.38 -3.67 5.44
C GLU A 15 0.38 -2.34 5.36
N VAL A 16 -0.01 -1.40 4.50
CA VAL A 16 0.57 -0.04 4.47
C VAL A 16 0.46 0.62 5.85
N LEU A 17 -0.71 0.56 6.50
CA LEU A 17 -0.87 1.12 7.84
C LEU A 17 -0.01 0.42 8.90
N ARG A 18 0.29 -0.87 8.74
CA ARG A 18 1.23 -1.58 9.62
C ARG A 18 2.68 -1.15 9.37
N LEU A 19 3.05 -0.88 8.12
CA LEU A 19 4.36 -0.32 7.77
C LEU A 19 4.54 1.09 8.32
N VAL A 20 3.50 1.93 8.29
CA VAL A 20 3.54 3.27 8.90
C VAL A 20 3.89 3.21 10.39
N ARG A 21 3.48 2.17 11.13
CA ARG A 21 3.85 1.98 12.54
C ARG A 21 5.34 1.67 12.75
N ARG A 22 6.07 1.27 11.70
CA ARG A 22 7.52 1.02 11.72
C ARG A 22 8.33 2.29 11.51
N LEU A 23 7.70 3.39 11.08
CA LEU A 23 8.36 4.67 10.90
C LEU A 23 8.63 5.38 12.25
N PRO A 24 9.51 6.40 12.27
CA PRO A 24 9.67 7.29 13.42
C PRO A 24 8.35 7.91 13.87
N GLU A 25 8.15 8.07 15.18
CA GLU A 25 6.86 8.40 15.80
C GLU A 25 6.26 9.72 15.29
N ASP A 26 7.10 10.74 15.12
CA ASP A 26 6.77 12.06 14.58
C ASP A 26 6.28 12.02 13.12
N SER A 27 6.77 11.06 12.33
CA SER A 27 6.38 10.89 10.92
C SER A 27 5.08 10.11 10.72
N ARG A 28 4.66 9.30 11.70
CA ARG A 28 3.51 8.38 11.55
C ARG A 28 2.19 9.10 11.23
N PRO A 29 1.81 10.20 11.91
CA PRO A 29 0.54 10.87 11.64
C PRO A 29 0.44 11.36 10.19
N TYR A 30 1.54 11.91 9.67
CA TYR A 30 1.62 12.37 8.28
C TYR A 30 1.39 11.21 7.30
N TYR A 31 2.12 10.10 7.43
CA TYR A 31 1.99 8.98 6.49
C TYR A 31 0.69 8.19 6.66
N ALA A 32 0.11 8.13 7.86
CA ALA A 32 -1.22 7.56 8.08
C ALA A 32 -2.30 8.38 7.36
N LYS A 33 -2.24 9.72 7.46
CA LYS A 33 -3.12 10.63 6.74
C LYS A 33 -2.94 10.47 5.22
N PHE A 34 -1.71 10.53 4.75
CA PHE A 34 -1.38 10.38 3.32
C PHE A 34 -1.88 9.05 2.75
N ALA A 35 -1.69 7.93 3.47
CA ALA A 35 -2.19 6.64 3.05
C ALA A 35 -3.73 6.61 2.96
N ARG A 36 -4.43 7.24 3.90
CA ARG A 36 -5.90 7.34 3.88
C ARG A 36 -6.40 8.16 2.70
N GLU A 37 -5.79 9.32 2.44
CA GLU A 37 -6.15 10.20 1.33
C GLU A 37 -5.93 9.50 -0.02
N ASN A 38 -4.78 8.85 -0.21
CA ASN A 38 -4.51 8.08 -1.43
C ASN A 38 -5.46 6.90 -1.59
N PHE A 39 -5.81 6.19 -0.51
CA PHE A 39 -6.73 5.07 -0.59
C PHE A 39 -8.13 5.47 -1.05
N VAL A 40 -8.59 6.69 -0.73
CA VAL A 40 -9.88 7.20 -1.24
C VAL A 40 -9.84 7.37 -2.75
N ASN A 41 -8.73 7.84 -3.31
CA ASN A 41 -8.54 8.00 -4.76
C ASN A 41 -8.61 6.67 -5.51
N TYR A 42 -8.37 5.54 -4.83
CA TYR A 42 -8.43 4.22 -5.46
C TYR A 42 -9.85 3.79 -5.81
N ARG A 43 -10.88 4.51 -5.32
CA ARG A 43 -12.28 4.31 -5.74
C ARG A 43 -12.53 4.65 -7.21
N GLU A 44 -11.65 5.43 -7.82
CA GLU A 44 -11.72 5.82 -9.23
C GLU A 44 -11.19 4.72 -10.16
N VAL A 45 -10.45 3.74 -9.63
CA VAL A 45 -9.96 2.59 -10.39
C VAL A 45 -11.10 1.59 -10.59
N ASP A 46 -11.40 1.25 -11.85
CA ASP A 46 -12.40 0.21 -12.15
C ASP A 46 -11.91 -1.15 -11.63
N PRO A 47 -12.59 -1.76 -10.65
CA PRO A 47 -12.18 -3.04 -10.11
C PRO A 47 -12.44 -4.22 -11.07
N LYS A 48 -13.05 -3.98 -12.24
CA LYS A 48 -13.15 -4.94 -13.35
C LYS A 48 -11.92 -4.90 -14.26
N ASP A 49 -11.16 -3.80 -14.25
CA ASP A 49 -9.90 -3.70 -14.97
C ASP A 49 -8.76 -4.25 -14.10
N ALA A 50 -8.46 -5.53 -14.29
CA ALA A 50 -7.39 -6.21 -13.57
C ALA A 50 -6.01 -5.58 -13.79
N ALA A 51 -5.76 -4.96 -14.95
CA ALA A 51 -4.48 -4.31 -15.24
C ALA A 51 -4.35 -3.00 -14.45
N ALA A 52 -5.42 -2.21 -14.37
CA ALA A 52 -5.45 -1.00 -13.57
C ALA A 52 -5.30 -1.29 -12.06
N VAL A 53 -5.96 -2.33 -11.55
CA VAL A 53 -5.77 -2.78 -10.16
C VAL A 53 -4.33 -3.25 -9.91
N GLN A 54 -3.74 -3.99 -10.84
CA GLN A 54 -2.37 -4.48 -10.67
C GLN A 54 -1.35 -3.33 -10.70
N ASP A 55 -1.54 -2.34 -11.57
CA ASP A 55 -0.70 -1.15 -11.60
C ASP A 55 -0.81 -0.34 -10.29
N LEU A 56 -2.02 -0.22 -9.75
CA LEU A 56 -2.26 0.40 -8.46
C LEU A 56 -1.52 -0.31 -7.31
N LEU A 57 -1.59 -1.64 -7.27
CA LEU A 57 -0.90 -2.45 -6.26
C LEU A 57 0.62 -2.33 -6.38
N ARG A 58 1.15 -2.31 -7.61
CA ARG A 58 2.58 -2.11 -7.90
C ARG A 58 3.06 -0.73 -7.41
N ARG A 59 2.31 0.34 -7.71
CA ARG A 59 2.62 1.70 -7.23
C ARG A 59 2.58 1.78 -5.70
N THR A 60 1.59 1.13 -5.07
CA THR A 60 1.48 1.07 -3.61
C THR A 60 2.70 0.40 -2.97
N TYR A 61 3.17 -0.72 -3.54
CA TYR A 61 4.36 -1.41 -3.05
C TYR A 61 5.62 -0.56 -3.20
N ASN A 62 5.86 -0.02 -4.40
CA ASN A 62 7.04 0.80 -4.68
C ASN A 62 7.10 2.06 -3.80
N HIS A 63 5.96 2.73 -3.61
CA HIS A 63 5.92 3.91 -2.75
C HIS A 63 6.19 3.54 -1.29
N SER A 64 5.66 2.41 -0.82
CA SER A 64 5.94 1.93 0.54
C SER A 64 7.43 1.65 0.75
N LEU A 65 8.11 1.02 -0.21
CA LEU A 65 9.57 0.82 -0.16
C LEU A 65 10.33 2.14 -0.10
N TRP A 66 9.95 3.11 -0.94
CA TRP A 66 10.59 4.43 -0.93
C TRP A 66 10.45 5.12 0.43
N VAL A 67 9.27 5.06 1.05
CA VAL A 67 9.07 5.65 2.39
C VAL A 67 9.90 4.92 3.44
N LEU A 68 9.97 3.58 3.42
CA LEU A 68 10.79 2.82 4.36
C LEU A 68 12.28 3.18 4.21
N SER A 69 12.78 3.20 2.98
CA SER A 69 14.15 3.58 2.63
C SER A 69 14.49 5.00 3.11
N LYS A 70 13.58 5.95 2.91
CA LYS A 70 13.72 7.34 3.39
C LYS A 70 14.01 7.43 4.90
N TYR A 71 13.47 6.51 5.71
CA TYR A 71 13.67 6.49 7.16
C TYR A 71 14.66 5.41 7.63
N GLY A 72 15.42 4.79 6.70
CA GLY A 72 16.39 3.75 7.04
C GLY A 72 15.75 2.47 7.59
N VAL A 73 14.46 2.24 7.33
CA VAL A 73 13.78 1.00 7.72
C VAL A 73 14.07 -0.07 6.67
N ASP A 74 14.54 -1.24 7.12
CA ASP A 74 14.83 -2.39 6.25
C ASP A 74 13.59 -2.78 5.42
N GLU A 75 13.75 -2.86 4.10
CA GLU A 75 12.71 -3.24 3.14
C GLU A 75 12.15 -4.65 3.38
N SER A 76 12.90 -5.53 4.07
CA SER A 76 12.46 -6.89 4.41
C SER A 76 11.14 -6.91 5.18
N VAL A 77 10.84 -5.85 5.95
CA VAL A 77 9.57 -5.71 6.69
C VAL A 77 8.35 -5.57 5.77
N ALA A 78 8.56 -5.21 4.49
CA ALA A 78 7.51 -5.10 3.47
C ALA A 78 7.21 -6.42 2.75
N GLY A 79 7.81 -7.55 3.16
CA GLY A 79 7.60 -8.85 2.51
C GLY A 79 6.14 -9.27 2.40
N LYS A 80 5.32 -8.98 3.41
CA LYS A 80 3.88 -9.26 3.36
C LYS A 80 3.13 -8.38 2.35
N LEU A 81 3.52 -7.11 2.23
CA LEU A 81 2.95 -6.21 1.23
C LEU A 81 3.33 -6.67 -0.19
N LYS A 82 4.59 -7.07 -0.41
CA LYS A 82 5.06 -7.66 -1.67
C LYS A 82 4.18 -8.84 -2.09
N GLY A 83 3.93 -9.79 -1.18
CA GLY A 83 3.09 -10.95 -1.47
C GLY A 83 1.65 -10.63 -1.84
N ILE A 84 1.10 -9.50 -1.36
CA ILE A 84 -0.25 -9.04 -1.74
C ILE A 84 -0.22 -8.34 -3.10
N CYS A 85 0.80 -7.51 -3.36
CA CYS A 85 0.88 -6.67 -4.55
C CYS A 85 1.48 -7.37 -5.80
N SER A 86 2.20 -8.47 -5.63
CA SER A 86 2.90 -9.18 -6.72
C SER A 86 2.13 -10.40 -7.27
N ALA A 87 0.90 -10.65 -6.80
CA ALA A 87 0.11 -11.84 -7.11
C ALA A 87 -1.06 -11.57 -8.06
#